data_AF-A0A022W559-F1
#
_entry.id   AF-A0A022W559-F1
#
_cell.length_a   1.000
_cell.length_b   1.000
_cell.length_c   1.000
_cell.angle_alpha   90.00
_cell.angle_beta   90.00
_cell.angle_gamma   90.00
#
_symmetry.space_group_name_H-M   'P 1'
#
loop_
_entity.id
_entity.type
_entity.pdbx_description
1 polymer ?
#
loop_
_entity_poly.entity_id
_entity_poly.type
_entity_poly.pdbx_seq_one_letter_code
_entity_poly.pdbx_strand_id
1 'polypeptide(L)'
;MAYELKARGNERYKEGDYEGAEELYSQAIQKNSNDPTFFNNRALVRIKLGLWEGAEHDSRIAVDLYGPKNAAGVKSNYYLSQALLALQRPAEALEIALAAYKISLETKNPNSEPLSRIILRAKQSIWAAKETSRIRERNETLKQVEMLMEADLNSEIAALHNAFEKGEMGKVGYEEDRKLLEEEYSKKLRNVREAFASVDIELQERV
;
A
#
# COMPACT_ATOMS: atom_id res chain seq x y z
N MET A 1 -42.59 9.54 5.31
CA MET A 1 -42.25 8.11 5.09
C MET A 1 -40.74 7.94 4.88
N ALA A 2 -40.12 6.78 5.18
CA ALA A 2 -38.65 6.58 5.00
C ALA A 2 -38.15 6.90 3.58
N TYR A 3 -38.96 6.60 2.56
CA TYR A 3 -38.66 6.92 1.17
C TYR A 3 -38.66 8.43 0.85
N GLU A 4 -39.47 9.24 1.54
CA GLU A 4 -39.45 10.71 1.40
C GLU A 4 -38.16 11.30 1.97
N LEU A 5 -37.68 10.75 3.10
CA LEU A 5 -36.39 11.14 3.68
C LEU A 5 -35.24 10.84 2.72
N LYS A 6 -35.25 9.65 2.08
CA LYS A 6 -34.30 9.33 1.00
C LYS A 6 -34.40 10.31 -0.17
N ALA A 7 -35.62 10.64 -0.62
CA ALA A 7 -35.81 11.56 -1.74
C ALA A 7 -35.22 12.94 -1.44
N ARG A 8 -35.52 13.50 -0.26
CA ARG A 8 -34.94 14.76 0.22
C ARG A 8 -33.42 14.68 0.38
N GLY A 9 -32.89 13.55 0.86
CA GLY A 9 -31.45 13.31 0.94
C GLY A 9 -30.78 13.31 -0.44
N ASN A 10 -31.45 12.77 -1.46
CA ASN A 10 -30.95 12.82 -2.83
C ASN A 10 -30.95 14.25 -3.39
N GLU A 11 -31.91 15.10 -3.00
CA GLU A 11 -31.93 16.52 -3.38
C GLU A 11 -30.76 17.26 -2.76
N ARG A 12 -30.54 17.13 -1.45
CA ARG A 12 -29.37 17.70 -0.76
C ARG A 12 -28.04 17.23 -1.35
N TYR A 13 -27.95 15.95 -1.68
CA TYR A 13 -26.77 15.41 -2.36
C TYR A 13 -26.50 16.09 -3.72
N LYS A 14 -27.56 16.37 -4.50
CA LYS A 14 -27.41 17.07 -5.79
C LYS A 14 -27.03 18.54 -5.62
N GLU A 15 -27.46 19.17 -4.53
CA GLU A 15 -27.08 20.53 -4.14
C GLU A 15 -25.65 20.62 -3.60
N GLY A 16 -24.99 19.47 -3.34
CA GLY A 16 -23.67 19.42 -2.74
C GLY A 16 -23.66 19.51 -1.21
N ASP A 17 -24.84 19.60 -0.58
CA ASP A 17 -25.03 19.53 0.86
C ASP A 17 -24.93 18.07 1.33
N TYR A 18 -23.69 17.59 1.45
CA TYR A 18 -23.41 16.21 1.85
C TYR A 18 -23.74 15.95 3.32
N GLU A 19 -23.50 16.89 4.23
CA GLU A 19 -23.82 16.74 5.65
C GLU A 19 -25.34 16.62 5.86
N GLY A 20 -26.13 17.51 5.23
CA GLY A 20 -27.58 17.43 5.26
C GLY A 20 -28.13 16.17 4.60
N ALA A 21 -27.49 15.68 3.54
CA ALA A 21 -27.85 14.41 2.93
C ALA A 21 -27.58 13.22 3.87
N GLU A 22 -26.44 13.20 4.58
CA GLU A 22 -26.12 12.15 5.55
C GLU A 22 -27.17 12.07 6.67
N GLU A 23 -27.57 13.23 7.21
CA GLU A 23 -28.58 13.29 8.27
C GLU A 23 -29.91 12.68 7.78
N LEU A 24 -30.37 13.08 6.59
CA LEU A 24 -31.62 12.59 6.01
C LEU A 24 -31.58 11.08 5.73
N TYR A 25 -30.46 10.54 5.23
CA TYR A 25 -30.33 9.08 5.09
C TYR A 25 -30.27 8.36 6.43
N SER A 26 -29.65 8.96 7.45
CA SER A 26 -29.63 8.40 8.80
C SER A 26 -31.02 8.33 9.41
N GLN A 27 -31.84 9.38 9.23
CA GLN A 27 -33.25 9.36 9.62
C GLN A 27 -34.05 8.31 8.83
N ALA A 28 -33.77 8.13 7.53
CA ALA A 28 -34.42 7.08 6.72
C ALA A 28 -34.11 5.68 7.25
N ILE A 29 -32.85 5.41 7.62
CA ILE A 29 -32.41 4.14 8.22
C ILE A 29 -33.09 3.88 9.56
N GLN A 30 -33.22 4.90 10.41
CA GLN A 30 -33.94 4.77 11.69
C GLN A 30 -35.42 4.39 11.50
N LYS A 31 -36.03 4.81 10.39
CA LYS A 31 -37.43 4.46 10.07
C LYS A 31 -37.55 3.09 9.41
N ASN A 32 -36.56 2.67 8.62
CA ASN A 32 -36.52 1.36 8.00
C ASN A 32 -35.06 0.95 7.72
N SER A 33 -34.54 0.01 8.49
CA SER A 33 -33.17 -0.50 8.36
C SER A 33 -33.02 -1.70 7.44
N ASN A 34 -34.09 -2.13 6.75
CA ASN A 34 -34.06 -3.30 5.88
C ASN A 34 -33.86 -2.96 4.39
N ASP A 35 -33.86 -1.67 4.04
CA ASP A 35 -33.64 -1.23 2.67
C ASP A 35 -32.16 -0.87 2.44
N PRO A 36 -31.42 -1.67 1.64
CA PRO A 36 -30.00 -1.43 1.38
C PRO A 36 -29.72 -0.11 0.65
N THR A 37 -30.72 0.49 -0.01
CA THR A 37 -30.52 1.74 -0.76
C THR A 37 -30.22 2.92 0.16
N PHE A 38 -30.72 2.92 1.41
CA PHE A 38 -30.42 3.99 2.36
C PHE A 38 -28.95 3.94 2.81
N PHE A 39 -28.45 2.75 3.15
CA PHE A 39 -27.05 2.55 3.52
C PHE A 39 -26.12 2.85 2.34
N ASN A 40 -26.44 2.37 1.14
CA ASN A 40 -25.62 2.62 -0.04
C ASN A 40 -25.53 4.12 -0.39
N ASN A 41 -26.64 4.87 -0.23
CA ASN A 41 -26.63 6.30 -0.45
C ASN A 41 -25.84 7.05 0.64
N ARG A 42 -25.99 6.67 1.92
CA ARG A 42 -25.21 7.25 3.01
C ARG A 42 -23.71 6.94 2.87
N ALA A 43 -23.34 5.73 2.44
CA ALA A 43 -21.96 5.35 2.14
C ALA A 43 -21.34 6.26 1.07
N LEU A 44 -22.07 6.55 -0.01
CA LEU A 44 -21.62 7.48 -1.06
C LEU A 44 -21.38 8.89 -0.49
N VAL A 45 -22.30 9.39 0.34
CA VAL A 45 -22.16 10.71 0.97
C VAL A 45 -20.94 10.74 1.89
N ARG A 46 -20.76 9.72 2.71
CA ARG A 46 -19.59 9.58 3.59
C ARG A 46 -18.27 9.51 2.83
N ILE A 47 -18.25 8.86 1.66
CA ILE A 47 -17.11 8.92 0.74
C ILE A 47 -16.83 10.35 0.27
N LYS A 48 -17.86 11.14 -0.04
CA LYS A 48 -17.69 12.55 -0.43
C LYS A 48 -17.18 13.43 0.70
N LEU A 49 -17.52 13.09 1.94
CA LEU A 49 -17.04 13.75 3.16
C LEU A 49 -15.67 13.24 3.63
N GLY A 50 -15.13 12.16 3.04
CA GLY A 50 -13.90 11.53 3.51
C GLY A 50 -14.06 10.70 4.81
N LEU A 51 -15.30 10.36 5.18
CA LEU A 51 -15.64 9.54 6.34
C LEU A 51 -15.57 8.05 5.99
N TRP A 52 -14.34 7.54 5.83
CA TRP A 52 -14.08 6.23 5.23
C TRP A 52 -14.57 5.05 6.09
N GLU A 53 -14.41 5.11 7.42
CA GLU A 53 -14.88 4.05 8.31
C GLU A 53 -16.41 3.93 8.29
N GLY A 54 -17.11 5.07 8.27
CA GLY A 54 -18.56 5.10 8.16
C GLY A 54 -19.06 4.60 6.79
N ALA A 55 -18.32 4.92 5.72
CA ALA A 55 -18.61 4.40 4.38
C ALA A 55 -18.37 2.89 4.27
N GLU A 56 -17.30 2.37 4.88
CA GLU A 56 -17.04 0.93 4.97
C GLU A 56 -18.20 0.23 5.67
N HIS A 57 -18.59 0.71 6.86
CA HIS A 57 -19.66 0.14 7.66
C HIS A 57 -20.99 0.07 6.89
N ASP A 58 -21.41 1.19 6.29
CA ASP A 58 -22.66 1.24 5.52
C ASP A 58 -22.60 0.37 4.27
N SER A 59 -21.46 0.33 3.58
CA SER A 59 -21.31 -0.49 2.38
C SER A 59 -21.40 -1.97 2.69
N ARG A 60 -20.83 -2.44 3.81
CA ARG A 60 -20.96 -3.84 4.25
C ARG A 60 -22.41 -4.20 4.55
N ILE A 61 -23.12 -3.38 5.32
CA ILE A 61 -24.55 -3.59 5.60
C ILE A 61 -25.35 -3.64 4.30
N ALA A 62 -25.09 -2.72 3.36
CA ALA A 62 -25.78 -2.73 2.07
C ALA A 62 -25.51 -4.02 1.27
N VAL A 63 -24.26 -4.49 1.23
CA VAL A 63 -23.90 -5.76 0.57
C VAL A 63 -24.62 -6.94 1.22
N ASP A 64 -24.65 -7.00 2.55
CA ASP A 64 -25.31 -8.08 3.29
C ASP A 64 -26.83 -8.10 3.02
N LEU A 65 -27.47 -6.92 3.04
CA LEU A 65 -28.90 -6.76 2.76
C LEU A 65 -29.29 -7.07 1.31
N TYR A 66 -28.43 -6.74 0.33
CA TYR A 66 -28.68 -7.12 -1.07
C TYR A 66 -28.52 -8.63 -1.30
N GLY A 67 -27.73 -9.29 -0.46
CA GLY A 67 -27.40 -10.71 -0.56
C GLY A 67 -26.28 -11.01 -1.57
N PRO A 68 -25.72 -12.23 -1.48
CA PRO A 68 -24.59 -12.63 -2.30
C PRO A 68 -24.96 -12.67 -3.79
N LYS A 69 -24.01 -12.28 -4.65
CA LYS A 69 -24.14 -12.32 -6.13
C LYS A 69 -25.25 -11.46 -6.72
N ASN A 70 -25.78 -10.50 -5.96
CA ASN A 70 -26.79 -9.57 -6.48
C ASN A 70 -26.14 -8.43 -7.28
N ALA A 71 -26.61 -8.20 -8.51
CA ALA A 71 -26.18 -7.09 -9.36
C ALA A 71 -26.35 -5.72 -8.69
N ALA A 72 -27.37 -5.57 -7.82
CA ALA A 72 -27.62 -4.33 -7.08
C ALA A 72 -26.53 -4.05 -6.03
N GLY A 73 -25.92 -5.09 -5.46
CA GLY A 73 -24.83 -4.99 -4.49
C GLY A 73 -23.47 -4.65 -5.09
N VAL A 74 -23.31 -4.70 -6.42
CA VAL A 74 -22.04 -4.34 -7.10
C VAL A 74 -21.63 -2.90 -6.79
N LYS A 75 -22.60 -1.98 -6.72
CA LYS A 75 -22.37 -0.58 -6.39
C LYS A 75 -21.87 -0.40 -4.94
N SER A 76 -22.43 -1.17 -4.01
CA SER A 76 -22.01 -1.15 -2.60
C SER A 76 -20.61 -1.76 -2.43
N ASN A 77 -20.29 -2.83 -3.16
CA ASN A 77 -18.93 -3.39 -3.17
C ASN A 77 -17.91 -2.41 -3.78
N TYR A 78 -18.29 -1.62 -4.79
CA TYR A 78 -17.43 -0.56 -5.32
C TYR A 78 -17.12 0.50 -4.25
N TYR A 79 -18.13 0.97 -3.52
CA TYR A 79 -17.94 1.91 -2.40
C TYR A 79 -17.12 1.32 -1.25
N LEU A 80 -17.38 0.07 -0.89
CA LEU A 80 -16.59 -0.68 0.09
C LEU A 80 -15.11 -0.74 -0.31
N SER A 81 -14.83 -1.11 -1.56
CA SER A 81 -13.46 -1.22 -2.05
C SER A 81 -12.75 0.14 -2.09
N GLN A 82 -13.48 1.21 -2.40
CA GLN A 82 -12.96 2.58 -2.34
C GLN A 82 -12.62 3.00 -0.91
N ALA A 83 -13.50 2.71 0.06
CA ALA A 83 -13.25 2.99 1.47
C ALA A 83 -12.06 2.19 2.01
N LEU A 84 -11.98 0.90 1.69
CA LEU A 84 -10.86 0.03 2.10
C LEU A 84 -9.51 0.52 1.57
N LEU A 85 -9.46 1.03 0.33
CA LEU A 85 -8.24 1.65 -0.20
C LEU A 85 -7.84 2.90 0.58
N ALA A 86 -8.80 3.76 0.91
CA ALA A 86 -8.53 4.95 1.71
C ALA A 86 -8.02 4.59 3.12
N LEU A 87 -8.55 3.52 3.70
CA LEU A 87 -8.16 2.96 5.00
C LEU A 87 -6.88 2.11 4.97
N GLN A 88 -6.11 2.15 3.87
CA GLN A 88 -4.85 1.39 3.72
C GLN A 88 -5.01 -0.14 3.87
N ARG A 89 -6.16 -0.69 3.45
CA ARG A 89 -6.46 -2.14 3.42
C ARG A 89 -6.56 -2.66 1.97
N PRO A 90 -5.49 -2.57 1.15
CA PRO A 90 -5.57 -2.85 -0.28
C PRO A 90 -5.77 -4.34 -0.61
N ALA A 91 -5.32 -5.27 0.24
CA ALA A 91 -5.51 -6.70 0.03
C ALA A 91 -7.00 -7.08 0.04
N GLU A 92 -7.73 -6.58 1.03
CA GLU A 92 -9.16 -6.80 1.15
C GLU A 92 -9.94 -6.05 0.08
N ALA A 93 -9.55 -4.79 -0.22
CA ALA A 93 -10.15 -4.04 -1.32
C ALA A 93 -10.04 -4.79 -2.66
N LEU A 94 -8.90 -5.44 -2.90
CA LEU A 94 -8.67 -6.24 -4.11
C LEU A 94 -9.61 -7.44 -4.19
N GLU A 95 -9.77 -8.18 -3.09
CA GLU A 95 -10.65 -9.35 -3.04
C GLU A 95 -12.10 -8.97 -3.34
N ILE A 96 -12.61 -7.96 -2.63
CA ILE A 96 -13.97 -7.45 -2.79
C ILE A 96 -14.19 -6.92 -4.21
N ALA A 97 -13.24 -6.13 -4.73
CA ALA A 97 -13.35 -5.55 -6.07
C ALA A 97 -13.33 -6.62 -7.17
N LEU A 98 -12.51 -7.68 -7.04
CA LEU A 98 -12.47 -8.79 -8.00
C LEU A 98 -13.79 -9.58 -8.01
N ALA A 99 -14.33 -9.89 -6.83
CA ALA A 99 -15.60 -10.58 -6.71
C ALA A 99 -16.74 -9.76 -7.36
N ALA A 100 -16.80 -8.46 -7.06
CA ALA A 100 -17.78 -7.54 -7.63
C ALA A 100 -17.59 -7.34 -9.15
N TYR A 101 -16.34 -7.28 -9.62
CA TYR A 101 -16.02 -7.12 -11.05
C TYR A 101 -16.51 -8.32 -11.85
N LYS A 102 -16.34 -9.54 -11.35
CA LYS A 102 -16.87 -10.74 -11.99
C LYS A 102 -18.40 -10.67 -12.17
N ILE A 103 -19.13 -10.34 -11.09
CA ILE A 103 -20.59 -10.17 -11.15
C ILE A 103 -20.96 -9.04 -12.12
N SER A 104 -20.19 -7.95 -12.13
CA SER A 104 -20.41 -6.80 -13.01
C SER A 104 -20.31 -7.18 -14.50
N LEU A 105 -19.34 -8.02 -14.86
CA LEU A 105 -19.19 -8.53 -16.23
C LEU A 105 -20.34 -9.47 -16.63
N GLU A 106 -20.73 -10.39 -15.74
CA GLU A 106 -21.83 -11.32 -15.98
C GLU A 106 -23.17 -10.59 -16.18
N THR A 107 -23.38 -9.51 -15.42
CA THR A 107 -24.63 -8.73 -15.40
C THR A 107 -24.62 -7.52 -16.35
N LYS A 108 -23.50 -7.30 -17.08
CA LYS A 108 -23.27 -6.10 -17.91
C LYS A 108 -23.49 -4.79 -17.15
N ASN A 109 -23.10 -4.75 -15.88
CA ASN A 109 -23.27 -3.60 -15.00
C ASN A 109 -22.27 -2.48 -15.37
N PRO A 110 -22.69 -1.20 -15.34
CA PRO A 110 -21.83 -0.06 -15.67
C PRO A 110 -20.64 0.13 -14.71
N ASN A 111 -20.66 -0.49 -13.54
CA ASN A 111 -19.57 -0.40 -12.56
C ASN A 111 -18.34 -1.25 -12.91
N SER A 112 -18.31 -1.93 -14.07
CA SER A 112 -17.17 -2.74 -14.50
C SER A 112 -15.89 -1.91 -14.62
N GLU A 113 -15.96 -0.74 -15.26
CA GLU A 113 -14.80 0.15 -15.45
C GLU A 113 -14.32 0.81 -14.13
N PRO A 114 -15.20 1.35 -13.27
CA PRO A 114 -14.78 1.80 -11.94
C PRO A 114 -14.08 0.72 -11.10
N LEU A 115 -14.58 -0.52 -11.14
CA LEU A 115 -13.99 -1.64 -10.41
C LEU A 115 -12.62 -2.05 -10.96
N SER A 116 -12.42 -2.01 -12.29
CA SER A 116 -11.12 -2.30 -12.91
C SER A 116 -10.02 -1.36 -12.39
N ARG A 117 -10.34 -0.07 -12.23
CA ARG A 117 -9.43 0.95 -11.68
C ARG A 117 -9.11 0.71 -10.21
N ILE A 118 -10.09 0.30 -9.42
CA ILE A 118 -9.87 -0.08 -8.02
C ILE A 118 -8.94 -1.28 -7.92
N ILE A 119 -9.15 -2.32 -8.74
CA ILE A 119 -8.28 -3.50 -8.82
C ILE A 119 -6.85 -3.10 -9.15
N LEU A 120 -6.65 -2.24 -10.16
CA LEU A 120 -5.32 -1.78 -10.55
C LEU A 120 -4.63 -1.03 -9.40
N ARG A 121 -5.32 -0.08 -8.76
CA ARG A 121 -4.78 0.68 -7.61
C ARG A 121 -4.44 -0.22 -6.44
N ALA A 122 -5.31 -1.20 -6.13
CA ALA A 122 -5.07 -2.15 -5.05
C ALA A 122 -3.83 -3.00 -5.33
N LYS A 123 -3.67 -3.53 -6.56
CA LYS A 123 -2.48 -4.26 -6.97
C LYS A 123 -1.21 -3.42 -6.87
N GLN A 124 -1.24 -2.18 -7.36
CA GLN A 124 -0.12 -1.24 -7.28
C GLN A 124 0.28 -0.96 -5.82
N SER A 125 -0.70 -0.74 -4.94
CA SER A 125 -0.47 -0.50 -3.51
C SER A 125 0.17 -1.72 -2.83
N ILE A 126 -0.34 -2.93 -3.09
CA ILE A 126 0.22 -4.18 -2.56
C ILE A 126 1.66 -4.39 -3.07
N TRP A 127 1.89 -4.18 -4.36
CA TRP A 127 3.21 -4.32 -4.95
C TRP A 127 4.19 -3.30 -4.37
N ALA A 128 3.81 -2.02 -4.28
CA ALA A 128 4.65 -0.97 -3.70
C ALA A 128 5.03 -1.27 -2.23
N ALA A 129 4.10 -1.82 -1.43
CA ALA A 129 4.37 -2.22 -0.06
C ALA A 129 5.37 -3.40 0.01
N LYS A 130 5.20 -4.41 -0.85
CA LYS A 130 6.15 -5.53 -0.96
C LYS A 130 7.52 -5.05 -1.43
N GLU A 131 7.55 -4.18 -2.42
CA GLU A 131 8.77 -3.63 -2.99
C GLU A 131 9.54 -2.78 -1.96
N THR A 132 8.82 -1.95 -1.20
CA THR A 132 9.41 -1.20 -0.08
C THR A 132 10.02 -2.13 0.97
N SER A 133 9.35 -3.24 1.29
CA SER A 133 9.85 -4.23 2.26
C SER A 133 11.12 -4.93 1.73
N ARG A 134 11.10 -5.34 0.46
CA ARG A 134 12.24 -5.94 -0.24
C ARG A 134 13.47 -5.01 -0.22
N ILE A 135 13.28 -3.73 -0.54
CA ILE A 135 14.36 -2.72 -0.52
C ILE A 135 14.90 -2.54 0.89
N ARG A 136 14.04 -2.51 1.93
CA ARG A 136 14.48 -2.40 3.33
C ARG A 136 15.32 -3.59 3.76
N GLU A 137 14.86 -4.81 3.50
CA GLU A 137 15.59 -6.05 3.82
C GLU A 137 16.95 -6.09 3.12
N ARG A 138 16.99 -5.68 1.85
CA ARG A 138 18.24 -5.58 1.10
C ARG A 138 19.18 -4.54 1.72
N ASN A 139 18.69 -3.34 2.03
CA ASN A 139 19.51 -2.27 2.60
C ASN A 139 20.08 -2.67 3.97
N GLU A 140 19.31 -3.42 4.77
CA GLU A 140 19.80 -3.97 6.03
C GLU A 140 20.90 -5.03 5.79
N THR A 141 20.71 -5.92 4.81
CA THR A 141 21.75 -6.88 4.40
C THR A 141 23.02 -6.18 3.93
N LEU A 142 22.90 -5.14 3.08
CA LEU A 142 24.03 -4.35 2.61
C LEU A 142 24.81 -3.76 3.79
N LYS A 143 24.09 -3.12 4.73
CA LYS A 143 24.69 -2.58 5.95
C LYS A 143 25.45 -3.63 6.76
N GLN A 144 24.91 -4.85 6.89
CA GLN A 144 25.60 -5.95 7.57
C GLN A 144 26.89 -6.35 6.87
N VAL A 145 26.87 -6.44 5.53
CA VAL A 145 28.08 -6.73 4.74
C VAL A 145 29.12 -5.62 4.91
N GLU A 146 28.71 -4.36 4.84
CA GLU A 146 29.61 -3.21 5.04
C GLU A 146 30.27 -3.25 6.42
N MET A 147 29.50 -3.51 7.49
CA MET A 147 30.05 -3.63 8.85
C MET A 147 31.06 -4.78 8.98
N LEU A 148 30.81 -5.92 8.35
CA LEU A 148 31.76 -7.04 8.34
C LEU A 148 33.04 -6.69 7.60
N MET A 149 32.93 -6.08 6.43
CA MET A 149 34.12 -5.67 5.66
C MET A 149 34.94 -4.61 6.40
N GLU A 150 34.29 -3.68 7.09
CA GLU A 150 34.97 -2.67 7.92
C GLU A 150 35.66 -3.33 9.13
N ALA A 151 35.03 -4.32 9.76
CA ALA A 151 35.65 -5.09 10.83
C ALA A 151 36.88 -5.88 10.35
N ASP A 152 36.80 -6.50 9.17
CA ASP A 152 37.92 -7.21 8.55
C ASP A 152 39.09 -6.25 8.26
N LEU A 153 38.83 -5.09 7.66
CA LEU A 153 39.85 -4.05 7.43
C LEU A 153 40.50 -3.61 8.75
N ASN A 154 39.70 -3.34 9.77
CA ASN A 154 40.21 -2.91 11.08
C ASN A 154 41.08 -3.99 11.73
N SER A 155 40.71 -5.27 11.57
CA SER A 155 41.50 -6.41 12.06
C SER A 155 42.84 -6.51 11.32
N GLU A 156 42.85 -6.35 10.00
CA GLU A 156 44.07 -6.38 9.18
C GLU A 156 45.00 -5.20 9.50
N ILE A 157 44.45 -3.98 9.63
CA ILE A 157 45.22 -2.80 10.04
C ILE A 157 45.79 -2.98 11.45
N ALA A 158 45.04 -3.58 12.38
CA ALA A 158 45.52 -3.85 13.73
C ALA A 158 46.66 -4.89 13.72
N ALA A 159 46.56 -5.93 12.89
CA ALA A 159 47.65 -6.90 12.71
C ALA A 159 48.91 -6.24 12.14
N LEU A 160 48.75 -5.37 11.14
CA LEU A 160 49.84 -4.59 10.55
C LEU A 160 50.50 -3.66 11.56
N HIS A 161 49.69 -2.97 12.38
CA HIS A 161 50.18 -2.11 13.45
C HIS A 161 50.98 -2.90 14.49
N ASN A 162 50.50 -4.07 14.89
CA ASN A 162 51.22 -4.94 15.83
C ASN A 162 52.57 -5.43 15.27
N ALA A 163 52.65 -5.72 13.96
CA ALA A 163 53.92 -6.09 13.32
C ALA A 163 54.91 -4.91 13.27
N PHE A 164 54.41 -3.70 13.02
CA PHE A 164 55.21 -2.47 13.10
C PHE A 164 55.75 -2.22 14.52
N GLU A 165 54.94 -2.37 15.56
CA GLU A 165 55.37 -2.20 16.95
C GLU A 165 56.44 -3.23 17.37
N LYS A 166 56.39 -4.45 16.83
CA LYS A 166 57.42 -5.48 17.06
C LYS A 166 58.72 -5.23 16.29
N GLY A 167 58.76 -4.22 15.42
CA GLY A 167 59.93 -3.92 14.58
C GLY A 167 60.12 -4.88 13.41
N GLU A 168 59.11 -5.67 13.06
CA GLU A 168 59.14 -6.61 11.92
C GLU A 168 59.09 -5.86 10.58
N MET A 169 58.66 -4.61 10.58
CA MET A 169 58.57 -3.73 9.41
C MET A 169 58.98 -2.29 9.74
N GLY A 170 59.48 -1.55 8.74
CA GLY A 170 59.82 -0.13 8.86
C GLY A 170 58.60 0.79 8.66
N LYS A 171 58.73 2.06 9.09
CA LYS A 171 57.65 3.06 9.01
C LYS A 171 57.08 3.25 7.59
N VAL A 172 57.96 3.32 6.58
CA VAL A 172 57.54 3.49 5.18
C VAL A 172 56.73 2.29 4.69
N GLY A 173 57.19 1.07 4.98
CA GLY A 173 56.46 -0.15 4.63
C GLY A 173 55.09 -0.23 5.32
N TYR A 174 55.01 0.17 6.59
CA TYR A 174 53.74 0.23 7.32
C TYR A 174 52.73 1.19 6.66
N GLU A 175 53.19 2.39 6.29
CA GLU A 175 52.34 3.40 5.65
C GLU A 175 51.88 2.95 4.24
N GLU A 176 52.77 2.31 3.48
CA GLU A 176 52.44 1.77 2.14
C GLU A 176 51.45 0.60 2.22
N ASP A 177 51.71 -0.40 3.06
CA ASP A 177 50.84 -1.57 3.22
C ASP A 177 49.46 -1.19 3.74
N ARG A 178 49.39 -0.27 4.72
CA ARG A 178 48.11 0.24 5.23
C ARG A 178 47.29 0.91 4.12
N LYS A 179 47.95 1.74 3.31
CA LYS A 179 47.28 2.45 2.21
C LYS A 179 46.76 1.46 1.16
N LEU A 180 47.52 0.41 0.84
CA LEU A 180 47.08 -0.64 -0.07
C LEU A 180 45.84 -1.37 0.46
N LEU A 181 45.79 -1.69 1.75
CA LEU A 181 44.60 -2.30 2.39
C LEU A 181 43.37 -1.38 2.29
N GLU A 182 43.53 -0.09 2.60
CA GLU A 182 42.44 0.90 2.50
C GLU A 182 41.94 1.07 1.05
N GLU A 183 42.83 1.06 0.06
CA GLU A 183 42.49 1.11 -1.37
C GLU A 183 41.77 -0.16 -1.84
N GLU A 184 42.23 -1.34 -1.44
CA GLU A 184 41.60 -2.62 -1.76
C GLU A 184 40.21 -2.72 -1.14
N TYR A 185 40.06 -2.34 0.14
CA TYR A 185 38.77 -2.25 0.81
C TYR A 185 37.82 -1.31 0.06
N SER A 186 38.26 -0.10 -0.28
CA SER A 186 37.45 0.88 -1.01
C SER A 186 36.99 0.35 -2.38
N LYS A 187 37.84 -0.42 -3.08
CA LYS A 187 37.46 -1.10 -4.32
C LYS A 187 36.43 -2.20 -4.09
N LYS A 188 36.64 -3.08 -3.10
CA LYS A 188 35.68 -4.15 -2.75
C LYS A 188 34.33 -3.57 -2.33
N LEU A 189 34.33 -2.53 -1.49
CA LEU A 189 33.11 -1.87 -1.01
C LEU A 189 32.30 -1.28 -2.16
N ARG A 190 32.96 -0.64 -3.13
CA ARG A 190 32.29 -0.16 -4.35
C ARG A 190 31.64 -1.30 -5.14
N ASN A 191 32.38 -2.39 -5.38
CA ASN A 191 31.84 -3.54 -6.11
C ASN A 191 30.61 -4.14 -5.41
N VAL A 192 30.63 -4.24 -4.08
CA VAL A 192 29.48 -4.73 -3.30
C VAL A 192 28.29 -3.81 -3.45
N ARG A 193 28.47 -2.49 -3.29
CA ARG A 193 27.40 -1.51 -3.46
C ARG A 193 26.79 -1.55 -4.86
N GLU A 194 27.63 -1.66 -5.90
CA GLU A 194 27.19 -1.79 -7.28
C GLU A 194 26.39 -3.07 -7.53
N ALA A 195 26.84 -4.20 -6.98
CA ALA A 195 26.13 -5.48 -7.08
C ALA A 195 24.75 -5.44 -6.40
N PHE A 196 24.62 -4.71 -5.29
CA PHE A 196 23.33 -4.51 -4.61
C PHE A 196 22.41 -3.53 -5.36
N ALA A 197 22.97 -2.61 -6.15
CA ALA A 197 22.22 -1.60 -6.91
C ALA A 197 21.73 -2.11 -8.29
N SER A 198 22.49 -2.97 -8.98
CA SER A 198 22.14 -3.46 -10.32
C SER A 198 20.81 -4.25 -10.37
N VAL A 199 20.40 -4.85 -9.25
CA VAL A 199 19.12 -5.57 -9.08
C VAL A 199 17.90 -4.64 -9.22
N ASP A 200 18.04 -3.32 -9.04
CA ASP A 200 16.91 -2.38 -9.13
C ASP A 200 16.47 -2.06 -10.56
N ILE A 201 17.39 -2.16 -11.53
CA ILE A 201 17.13 -1.77 -12.92
C ILE A 201 16.30 -2.83 -13.65
N GLU A 202 16.58 -4.11 -13.45
CA GLU A 202 15.89 -5.22 -14.15
C GLU A 202 14.41 -5.37 -13.76
N LEU A 203 14.00 -4.84 -12.60
CA LEU A 203 12.63 -4.96 -12.10
C LEU A 203 11.73 -3.79 -12.49
N GLN A 204 12.29 -2.58 -12.65
CA GLN A 204 11.53 -1.43 -13.15
C GLN A 204 11.11 -1.59 -14.62
N GLU A 205 11.83 -2.37 -15.41
CA GLU A 205 11.51 -2.64 -16.82
C GLU A 205 10.41 -3.71 -17.03
N ARG A 206 9.97 -4.38 -15.95
CA ARG A 206 9.01 -5.51 -16.02
C ARG A 206 7.61 -5.21 -15.48
N VAL A 207 7.36 -3.98 -15.01
CA VAL A 207 6.07 -3.52 -14.45
C VAL A 207 5.43 -2.49 -15.37
#